data_AF-A0A0A0UYU5-F1
#
_entry.id   AF-A0A0A0UYU5-F1
#
_cell.length_a   1.000
_cell.length_b   1.000
_cell.length_c   1.000
_cell.angle_alpha   90.00
_cell.angle_beta   90.00
_cell.angle_gamma   90.00
#
_symmetry.space_group_name_H-M   'P 1'
#
loop_
_entity.id
_entity.type
_entity.pdbx_description
1 polymer ?
#
loop_
_entity_poly.entity_id
_entity_poly.type
_entity_poly.pdbx_seq_one_letter_code
_entity_poly.pdbx_strand_id
1 'polypeptide(L)'
;EAKRVESQLKILIRPMYSNPPVNGARIASMILNTPDLRKEWLTEVKGMADRIISMRTQLVSNLKKEGSSHNWQHITDQIGMFCFTGLKPEQVE
;
A
#
# COMPACT_ATOMS: atom_id res chain seq x y z
N GLU A 1 0.07 7.91 31.59
CA GLU A 1 0.87 8.24 30.39
C GLU A 1 0.07 8.52 29.11
N ALA A 2 -0.80 7.65 28.58
CA ALA A 2 -1.51 7.90 27.31
C ALA A 2 -2.20 9.28 27.19
N LYS A 3 -2.97 9.70 28.21
CA LYS A 3 -3.60 11.04 28.24
C LYS A 3 -2.60 12.20 28.22
N ARG A 4 -1.43 12.02 28.83
CA ARG A 4 -0.34 13.01 28.83
C ARG A 4 0.30 13.13 27.45
N VAL A 5 0.49 12.01 26.76
CA VAL A 5 1.00 12.01 25.38
C VAL A 5 -0.01 12.64 24.43
N GLU A 6 -1.30 12.31 24.56
CA GLU A 6 -2.37 12.89 23.73
C GLU A 6 -2.45 14.43 23.87
N SER A 7 -2.27 14.97 25.09
CA SER A 7 -2.28 16.42 25.27
C SER A 7 -1.11 17.10 24.58
N GLN A 8 0.09 16.51 24.60
CA GLN A 8 1.25 17.02 23.86
C GLN A 8 1.03 16.96 22.35
N LEU A 9 0.43 15.88 21.82
CA LEU A 9 0.08 15.79 20.40
C LEU A 9 -0.92 16.88 20.00
N LYS A 10 -1.95 17.16 20.79
CA LYS A 10 -2.92 18.24 20.53
C LYS A 10 -2.24 19.62 20.49
N ILE A 11 -1.27 19.87 21.36
CA ILE A 11 -0.48 21.11 21.37
C ILE A 11 0.32 21.26 20.06
N LEU A 12 0.90 20.18 19.52
CA LEU A 12 1.61 20.21 18.23
C LEU A 12 0.67 20.37 17.02
N ILE A 13 -0.48 19.71 17.04
CA ILE A 13 -1.45 19.73 15.94
C ILE A 13 -2.01 21.13 15.71
N ARG A 14 -2.31 21.85 16.80
CA ARG A 14 -2.97 23.16 16.77
C ARG A 14 -2.25 24.20 15.88
N PRO A 15 -0.94 24.43 15.99
CA PRO A 15 -0.21 25.35 15.12
C PRO A 15 0.15 24.77 13.74
N MET A 16 0.24 23.44 13.59
CA MET A 16 0.62 22.84 12.29
C MET A 16 -0.51 22.87 11.27
N TYR A 17 -1.70 22.43 11.68
CA TYR A 17 -2.84 22.33 10.77
C TYR A 17 -4.19 22.55 11.48
N SER A 18 -4.19 23.01 12.73
CA SER A 18 -5.36 23.22 13.60
C SER A 18 -6.17 21.94 13.91
N ASN A 19 -6.78 21.33 12.90
CA ASN A 19 -7.65 20.17 13.00
C ASN A 19 -7.64 19.39 11.67
N PRO A 20 -7.75 18.05 11.71
CA PRO A 20 -7.70 17.24 10.50
C PRO A 20 -8.96 17.41 9.64
N PRO A 21 -8.88 17.12 8.32
CA PRO A 21 -10.03 17.10 7.43
C PRO A 21 -11.01 15.98 7.81
N VAL A 22 -12.30 16.30 7.92
CA VAL A 22 -13.32 15.39 8.46
C VAL A 22 -13.82 14.35 7.46
N ASN A 23 -13.79 14.64 6.16
CA ASN A 23 -14.50 13.83 5.17
C ASN A 23 -13.92 12.41 5.04
N GLY A 24 -12.61 12.29 4.86
CA GLY A 24 -11.94 10.98 4.76
C GLY A 24 -12.10 10.15 6.04
N ALA A 25 -12.06 10.79 7.21
CA ALA A 25 -12.30 10.12 8.49
C ALA A 25 -13.73 9.56 8.59
N ARG A 26 -14.73 10.28 8.08
CA ARG A 26 -16.13 9.80 8.04
C ARG A 26 -16.31 8.60 7.10
N ILE A 27 -15.72 8.64 5.91
CA ILE A 27 -15.76 7.52 4.97
C ILE A 27 -15.11 6.27 5.59
N ALA A 28 -13.89 6.40 6.12
CA ALA A 28 -13.20 5.29 6.77
C ALA A 28 -14.00 4.76 7.98
N SER A 29 -14.54 5.65 8.81
CA SER A 29 -15.37 5.27 9.96
C SER A 29 -16.64 4.52 9.53
N MET A 30 -17.30 4.96 8.46
CA MET A 30 -18.50 4.30 7.94
C MET A 30 -18.19 2.89 7.44
N ILE A 31 -17.14 2.75 6.63
CA ILE A 31 -16.71 1.45 6.07
C ILE A 31 -16.29 0.50 7.20
N LEU A 32 -15.44 0.95 8.12
CA LEU A 32 -14.82 0.06 9.12
C LEU A 32 -15.75 -0.36 10.25
N ASN A 33 -16.77 0.43 10.56
CA ASN A 33 -17.74 0.16 11.64
C ASN A 33 -19.07 -0.44 11.15
N THR A 34 -19.30 -0.53 9.84
CA THR A 34 -20.49 -1.18 9.27
C THR A 34 -20.08 -2.57 8.77
N PRO A 35 -20.58 -3.68 9.37
CA PRO A 35 -20.10 -5.03 9.04
C PRO A 35 -20.16 -5.39 7.54
N ASP A 36 -21.25 -5.03 6.86
CA ASP A 36 -21.41 -5.33 5.43
C ASP A 36 -20.42 -4.53 4.56
N LEU A 37 -20.26 -3.23 4.82
CA LEU A 37 -19.29 -2.39 4.11
C LEU A 37 -17.85 -2.83 4.37
N ARG A 38 -17.54 -3.26 5.61
CA ARG A 38 -16.21 -3.79 5.94
C ARG A 38 -15.92 -5.06 5.16
N LYS A 39 -16.91 -5.95 5.03
CA LYS A 39 -16.78 -7.20 4.27
C LYS A 39 -16.55 -6.91 2.78
N GLU A 40 -17.28 -5.97 2.22
CA GLU A 40 -17.09 -5.50 0.85
C GLU A 40 -15.69 -4.92 0.66
N TRP A 41 -15.28 -3.97 1.49
CA TRP A 41 -13.96 -3.35 1.44
C TRP A 41 -12.80 -4.36 1.55
N LEU A 42 -12.91 -5.37 2.42
CA LEU A 42 -11.90 -6.43 2.51
C LEU A 42 -11.80 -7.25 1.22
N THR A 43 -12.92 -7.46 0.52
CA THR A 43 -12.96 -8.14 -0.78
C THR A 43 -12.28 -7.29 -1.84
N GLU A 44 -12.54 -5.97 -1.87
CA GLU A 44 -11.90 -5.03 -2.80
C GLU A 44 -10.39 -4.93 -2.56
N VAL A 45 -9.96 -4.82 -1.30
CA VAL A 45 -8.53 -4.81 -0.92
C VAL A 45 -7.84 -6.09 -1.37
N LYS A 46 -8.48 -7.25 -1.16
CA LYS A 46 -7.97 -8.53 -1.65
C LYS A 46 -7.87 -8.55 -3.18
N GLY A 47 -8.88 -8.08 -3.90
CA GLY A 47 -8.86 -7.98 -5.36
C GLY A 47 -7.70 -7.12 -5.88
N MET A 48 -7.42 -5.98 -5.24
CA MET A 48 -6.26 -5.14 -5.57
C MET A 48 -4.93 -5.86 -5.32
N ALA A 49 -4.80 -6.56 -4.19
CA ALA A 49 -3.60 -7.31 -3.84
C ALA A 49 -3.36 -8.49 -4.80
N ASP A 50 -4.40 -9.28 -5.08
CA ASP A 50 -4.35 -10.43 -5.98
C ASP A 50 -3.94 -9.98 -7.41
N ARG A 51 -4.43 -8.82 -7.87
CA ARG A 51 -4.01 -8.22 -9.15
C ARG A 51 -2.52 -7.87 -9.16
N ILE A 52 -1.99 -7.25 -8.10
CA ILE A 52 -0.55 -6.91 -8.00
C ILE A 52 0.30 -8.19 -8.04
N ILE A 53 -0.09 -9.22 -7.29
CA ILE A 53 0.59 -10.52 -7.28
C ILE A 53 0.60 -11.14 -8.68
N SER A 54 -0.56 -11.16 -9.35
CA SER A 54 -0.67 -11.66 -10.72
C SER A 54 0.24 -10.92 -11.70
N MET A 55 0.30 -9.59 -11.63
CA MET A 55 1.20 -8.79 -12.48
C MET A 55 2.68 -9.12 -12.22
N ARG A 56 3.08 -9.34 -10.97
CA ARG A 56 4.45 -9.74 -10.61
C ARG A 56 4.80 -11.11 -11.20
N THR A 57 3.92 -12.09 -11.06
CA THR A 57 4.11 -13.42 -11.66
C THR A 57 4.21 -13.34 -13.19
N GLN A 58 3.35 -12.55 -13.83
CA GLN A 58 3.35 -12.37 -15.28
C GLN A 58 4.65 -11.72 -15.77
N LEU A 59 5.14 -10.69 -15.08
CA LEU A 59 6.40 -10.02 -15.42
C LEU A 59 7.59 -11.00 -15.38
N VAL A 60 7.75 -11.75 -14.28
CA VAL A 60 8.84 -12.74 -14.15
C VAL A 60 8.74 -13.84 -15.21
N SER A 61 7.53 -14.36 -15.45
CA SER A 61 7.28 -15.34 -16.51
C SER A 61 7.68 -14.80 -17.88
N ASN A 62 7.31 -13.57 -18.22
CA ASN A 62 7.59 -12.99 -19.52
C ASN A 62 9.08 -12.68 -19.70
N LEU A 63 9.77 -12.16 -18.68
CA LEU A 63 11.22 -11.96 -18.73
C LEU A 63 11.97 -13.27 -19.01
N LYS A 64 11.53 -14.37 -18.40
CA LYS A 64 12.08 -15.71 -18.67
C LYS A 64 11.81 -16.18 -20.11
N LYS A 65 10.61 -15.90 -20.65
CA LYS A 65 10.24 -16.24 -22.03
C LYS A 65 11.07 -15.47 -23.07
N GLU A 66 11.34 -14.20 -22.79
CA GLU A 66 12.19 -13.34 -23.64
C GLU A 66 13.70 -13.63 -23.48
N GLY A 67 14.07 -14.72 -22.79
CA GLY A 67 15.45 -15.20 -22.71
C GLY A 67 16.31 -14.57 -21.62
N SER A 68 15.72 -13.83 -20.67
CA SER A 68 16.49 -13.32 -19.54
C SER A 68 17.02 -14.45 -18.66
N SER A 69 18.33 -14.45 -18.42
CA SER A 69 19.03 -15.41 -17.54
C SER A 69 19.19 -14.91 -16.10
N HIS A 70 18.78 -13.67 -15.81
CA HIS A 70 18.84 -13.11 -14.47
C HIS A 70 17.84 -13.76 -13.51
N ASN A 71 18.20 -13.81 -12.23
CA ASN A 71 17.26 -14.21 -11.19
C ASN A 71 16.31 -13.05 -10.88
N TRP A 72 15.03 -13.23 -11.21
CA TRP A 72 13.96 -12.25 -10.98
C TRP A 72 13.05 -12.59 -9.79
N GLN A 73 13.42 -13.55 -8.95
CA GLN A 73 12.62 -14.04 -7.83
C GLN A 73 12.22 -12.92 -6.84
N HIS A 74 13.07 -11.89 -6.70
CA HIS A 74 12.79 -10.73 -5.85
C HIS A 74 11.53 -9.96 -6.27
N ILE A 75 11.12 -10.02 -7.55
CA ILE A 75 9.90 -9.37 -8.02
C ILE A 75 8.66 -10.05 -7.43
N THR A 76 8.68 -11.38 -7.28
CA THR A 76 7.56 -12.14 -6.71
C THR A 76 7.59 -12.25 -5.19
N ASP A 77 8.78 -12.20 -4.58
CA ASP A 77 8.92 -12.27 -3.11
C ASP A 77 8.56 -10.95 -2.42
N GLN A 78 8.72 -9.82 -3.11
CA GLN A 78 8.37 -8.51 -2.58
C GLN A 78 6.85 -8.30 -2.51
N ILE A 79 6.39 -7.75 -1.38
CA ILE A 79 4.98 -7.47 -1.10
C ILE A 79 4.70 -5.97 -1.24
N GLY A 80 3.50 -5.66 -1.72
CA GLY A 80 3.01 -4.30 -1.86
C GLY A 80 3.11 -3.78 -3.28
N MET A 81 2.85 -2.48 -3.44
CA MET A 81 2.71 -1.86 -4.76
C MET A 81 4.05 -1.68 -5.48
N PHE A 82 5.12 -1.45 -4.74
CA PHE A 82 6.43 -1.12 -5.31
C PHE A 82 7.35 -2.33 -5.36
N CYS A 83 8.21 -2.34 -6.37
CA CYS A 83 9.24 -3.34 -6.53
C CYS A 83 10.58 -2.65 -6.69
N PHE A 84 11.56 -3.01 -5.88
CA PHE A 84 12.94 -2.67 -6.16
C PHE A 84 13.41 -3.58 -7.31
N THR A 85 13.43 -3.05 -8.53
CA THR A 85 13.66 -3.84 -9.75
C THR A 85 15.08 -4.38 -9.86
N GLY A 86 16.05 -3.69 -9.23
CA GLY A 86 17.47 -3.99 -9.36
C GLY A 86 18.10 -3.46 -10.66
N LEU A 87 17.34 -2.69 -11.44
CA LEU A 87 17.86 -1.99 -12.60
C LEU A 87 18.82 -0.89 -12.16
N LYS A 88 19.92 -0.75 -12.91
CA LYS A 88 20.87 0.34 -12.72
C LYS A 88 20.28 1.65 -13.27
N PRO A 89 20.76 2.82 -12.81
CA PRO A 89 20.30 4.11 -13.32
C PRO A 89 20.33 4.18 -14.86
N GLU A 90 21.37 3.66 -15.50
CA GLU A 90 21.52 3.69 -16.96
C GLU A 90 20.51 2.81 -17.72
N GLN A 91 19.76 1.96 -17.00
CA GLN A 91 18.70 1.12 -17.55
C GLN A 91 17.30 1.69 -17.30
N VAL A 92 17.21 2.80 -16.55
CA VAL A 92 15.97 3.46 -16.15
C VAL A 92 15.86 4.85 -16.78
N GLU A 93 16.98 5.56 -16.95
CA GLU A 93 17.07 6.78 -17.77
C GLU A 93 16.83 6.50 -19.26
#